data_AF-A0A0N4XK69-F1
#
_entry.id   AF-A0A0N4XK69-F1
#
_cell.length_a   1.000
_cell.length_b   1.000
_cell.length_c   1.000
_cell.angle_alpha   90.00
_cell.angle_beta   90.00
_cell.angle_gamma   90.00
#
_symmetry.space_group_name_H-M   'P 1'
#
loop_
_entity.id
_entity.type
_entity.pdbx_description
1 polymer ?
#
loop_
_entity_poly.entity_id
_entity_poly.type
_entity_poly.pdbx_seq_one_letter_code
_entity_poly.pdbx_strand_id
1 'polypeptide(L)'
;MKIAPCTCPNHRILDLTESSRITCLFYFGRKQAEKDPSNTVVMFLQTPFYVNKGLIEAHGSRKFSRTRDGHLHAFFTREMEDECARGGLLPGEVLVALLSSMYPLGPQVPSQFLRAAIVFCHDHEWIHMKNKLEQWLLQQPPDSYEAYRDQIIFAERFRLLNMLSVSVQRAEGSCNCFADQLRKSDDFHSLSSPTQDLIVDRLCSGWGLEPKFVNKLATRYPTIVMPFITYQKKRLCLIMRI
;
A
#
# COMPACT_ATOMS: atom_id res chain seq x y z
N MET A 1 15.84 5.29 55.61
CA MET A 1 15.10 4.40 54.68
C MET A 1 15.68 4.64 53.30
N LYS A 2 16.60 3.76 52.86
CA LYS A 2 17.33 3.88 51.58
C LYS A 2 16.50 3.21 50.49
N ILE A 3 16.14 3.94 49.45
CA ILE A 3 15.47 3.39 48.26
C ILE A 3 16.57 2.84 47.36
N ALA A 4 16.50 1.55 47.05
CA ALA A 4 17.44 0.85 46.20
C ALA A 4 17.30 1.29 44.73
N PRO A 5 18.40 1.35 43.96
CA PRO A 5 18.34 1.54 42.51
C PRO A 5 17.98 0.21 41.84
N CYS A 6 16.91 0.22 41.05
CA CYS A 6 16.56 -0.90 40.18
C CYS A 6 17.62 -1.01 39.07
N THR A 7 18.45 -2.05 39.15
CA THR A 7 19.37 -2.48 38.11
C THR A 7 18.60 -3.19 37.00
N CYS A 8 18.62 -2.65 35.78
CA CYS A 8 18.24 -3.38 34.58
C CYS A 8 19.42 -4.24 34.10
N PRO A 9 19.29 -5.57 33.98
CA PRO A 9 20.27 -6.37 33.28
C PRO A 9 19.88 -6.56 31.80
N ASN A 10 20.92 -6.73 30.99
CA ASN A 10 20.92 -7.20 29.60
C ASN A 10 20.75 -6.15 28.50
N HIS A 11 21.90 -5.56 28.16
CA HIS A 11 22.29 -5.34 26.77
C HIS A 11 22.03 -6.62 25.95
N ARG A 12 20.93 -6.64 25.20
CA ARG A 12 20.90 -7.32 23.90
C ARG A 12 21.15 -6.25 22.86
N ILE A 13 22.26 -6.38 22.16
CA ILE A 13 22.48 -5.76 20.86
C ILE A 13 21.39 -6.36 19.97
N LEU A 14 20.28 -5.65 19.81
CA LEU A 14 19.25 -5.98 18.84
C LEU A 14 19.70 -5.40 17.52
N ASP A 15 19.79 -6.27 16.52
CA ASP A 15 20.09 -5.93 15.14
C ASP A 15 19.29 -4.70 14.69
N LEU A 16 20.02 -3.70 14.21
CA LEU A 16 19.50 -2.44 13.72
C LEU A 16 18.67 -2.69 12.46
N THR A 17 17.35 -2.79 12.64
CA THR A 17 16.39 -2.76 11.54
C THR A 17 16.40 -1.37 10.87
N GLU A 18 16.15 -1.30 9.57
CA GLU A 18 16.17 -0.07 8.76
C GLU A 18 15.31 1.08 9.34
N SER A 19 14.24 0.76 10.09
CA SER A 19 13.40 1.77 10.76
C SER A 19 14.17 2.61 11.78
N SER A 20 15.15 2.02 12.48
CA SER A 20 16.02 2.76 13.42
C SER A 20 16.93 3.77 12.72
N ARG A 21 17.31 3.53 11.46
CA ARG A 21 18.16 4.44 10.68
C ARG A 21 17.40 5.67 10.18
N ILE A 22 16.12 5.49 9.84
CA ILE A 22 15.24 6.58 9.41
C ILE A 22 15.00 7.56 10.57
N THR A 23 14.74 7.05 11.77
CA THR A 23 14.53 7.88 12.97
C THR A 23 15.81 8.63 13.39
N CYS A 24 16.99 8.02 13.18
CA CYS A 24 18.29 8.64 13.48
C CYS A 24 18.69 9.75 12.48
N LEU A 25 18.30 9.64 11.20
CA LEU A 25 18.56 10.66 10.17
C LEU A 25 17.85 11.99 10.44
N PHE A 26 16.64 11.96 11.02
CA PHE A 26 15.87 13.18 11.31
C PHE A 26 16.37 13.95 12.54
N TYR A 27 16.92 13.27 13.55
CA TYR A 27 17.43 13.96 14.75
C TYR A 27 18.71 14.76 14.48
N PHE A 28 19.58 14.31 13.57
CA PHE A 28 20.82 15.02 13.25
C PHE A 28 20.62 16.24 12.33
N GLY A 29 19.58 16.27 11.50
CA GLY A 29 19.30 17.39 10.58
C GLY A 29 18.42 18.50 11.14
N ARG A 30 17.76 18.28 12.30
CA ARG A 30 16.68 19.16 12.80
C ARG A 30 17.08 20.62 12.95
N LYS A 31 18.23 20.91 13.56
CA LYS A 31 18.69 22.30 13.79
C LYS A 31 19.06 23.04 12.50
N GLN A 32 19.44 22.31 11.46
CA GLN A 32 19.78 22.91 10.17
C GLN A 32 18.54 23.08 9.29
N ALA A 33 17.64 22.08 9.30
CA ALA A 33 16.35 22.14 8.62
C ALA A 33 15.44 23.25 9.17
N GLU A 34 15.49 23.51 10.47
CA GLU A 34 14.75 24.59 11.13
C GLU A 34 15.18 25.99 10.68
N LYS A 35 16.46 26.17 10.35
CA LYS A 35 17.02 27.45 9.92
C LYS A 35 16.89 27.71 8.42
N ASP A 36 16.48 26.71 7.64
CA ASP A 36 16.33 26.84 6.20
C ASP A 36 15.00 27.53 5.86
N PRO A 37 15.02 28.73 5.25
CA PRO A 37 13.81 29.47 4.90
C PRO A 37 12.96 28.77 3.84
N SER A 38 13.52 27.79 3.14
CA SER A 38 12.81 26.98 2.13
C SER A 38 11.91 25.92 2.75
N ASN A 39 12.05 25.66 4.06
CA ASN A 39 11.26 24.68 4.77
C ASN A 39 10.01 25.29 5.43
N THR A 40 8.97 24.49 5.50
CA THR A 40 7.78 24.70 6.32
C THR A 40 7.71 23.62 7.40
N VAL A 41 7.02 23.92 8.49
CA VAL A 41 6.83 22.97 9.58
C VAL A 41 5.45 22.33 9.43
N VAL A 42 5.45 21.01 9.32
CA VAL A 42 4.26 20.16 9.43
C VAL A 42 4.23 19.58 10.84
N MET A 43 3.26 19.99 11.64
CA MET A 43 2.98 19.45 12.96
C MET A 43 2.10 18.21 12.84
N PHE A 44 2.58 17.08 13.33
CA PHE A 44 1.84 15.83 13.36
C PHE A 44 2.02 15.15 14.72
N LEU A 45 0.91 14.91 15.44
CA LEU A 45 0.93 14.42 16.83
C LEU A 45 1.90 15.20 17.73
N GLN A 46 1.83 16.55 17.66
CA GLN A 46 2.71 17.48 18.39
C GLN A 46 4.21 17.39 18.02
N THR A 47 4.57 16.57 17.04
CA THR A 47 5.93 16.45 16.55
C THR A 47 6.13 17.32 15.30
N PRO A 48 7.14 18.20 15.27
CA PRO A 48 7.43 19.03 14.10
C PRO A 48 8.25 18.26 13.06
N PHE A 49 7.77 18.29 11.81
CA PHE A 49 8.47 17.79 10.63
C PHE A 49 8.81 18.96 9.71
N TYR A 50 10.09 19.11 9.37
CA TYR A 50 10.55 20.18 8.48
C TYR A 50 10.56 19.65 7.05
N VAL A 51 9.77 20.26 6.17
CA VAL A 51 9.56 19.80 4.80
C VAL A 51 9.72 20.98 3.85
N ASN A 52 10.26 20.75 2.65
CA ASN A 52 10.36 21.81 1.66
C ASN A 52 8.98 22.38 1.29
N LYS A 53 8.85 23.71 1.25
CA LYS A 53 7.60 24.43 0.93
C LYS A 53 7.05 24.04 -0.44
N GLY A 54 7.91 24.02 -1.46
CA GLY A 54 7.51 23.68 -2.83
C GLY A 54 6.97 22.26 -2.95
N LEU A 55 7.46 21.33 -2.13
CA LEU A 55 6.94 19.97 -2.08
C LEU A 55 5.50 19.93 -1.55
N ILE A 56 5.25 20.60 -0.43
CA ILE A 56 3.89 20.66 0.15
C ILE A 56 2.93 21.43 -0.77
N GLU A 57 3.40 22.49 -1.42
CA GLU A 57 2.59 23.25 -2.38
C GLU A 57 2.23 22.43 -3.61
N ALA A 58 3.15 21.63 -4.14
CA ALA A 58 2.91 20.78 -5.30
C ALA A 58 1.83 19.70 -5.05
N HIS A 59 1.75 19.16 -3.83
CA HIS A 59 0.77 18.14 -3.46
C HIS A 59 -0.52 18.70 -2.86
N GLY A 60 -0.46 19.92 -2.32
CA GLY A 60 -1.60 20.65 -1.77
C GLY A 60 -1.52 20.79 -0.25
N SER A 61 -1.73 22.02 0.23
CA SER A 61 -1.77 22.35 1.67
C SER A 61 -3.18 22.65 2.20
N ARG A 62 -4.22 22.46 1.38
CA ARG A 62 -5.59 22.91 1.68
C ARG A 62 -6.20 22.23 2.90
N LYS A 63 -5.88 20.95 3.11
CA LYS A 63 -6.38 20.16 4.24
C LYS A 63 -5.52 20.29 5.50
N PHE A 64 -4.51 21.14 5.51
CA PHE A 64 -3.79 21.41 6.75
C PHE A 64 -4.47 22.56 7.49
N SER A 65 -4.65 22.39 8.80
CA SER A 65 -5.01 23.53 9.64
C SER A 65 -3.79 24.43 9.80
N ARG A 66 -3.95 25.76 9.76
CA ARG A 66 -2.83 26.69 9.92
C ARG A 66 -2.83 27.32 11.30
N THR A 67 -1.69 27.32 11.99
CA THR A 67 -1.52 28.07 13.24
C THR A 67 -1.28 29.55 12.96
N ARG A 68 -1.35 30.37 14.01
CA ARG A 68 -0.99 31.79 13.95
C ARG A 68 0.46 32.00 13.51
N ASP A 69 1.33 31.06 13.85
CA ASP A 69 2.75 31.06 13.50
C ASP A 69 3.02 30.54 12.07
N GLY A 70 1.95 30.18 11.32
CA GLY A 70 2.05 29.70 9.94
C GLY A 70 2.43 28.23 9.80
N HIS A 71 2.50 27.47 10.89
CA HIS A 71 2.74 26.02 10.85
C HIS A 71 1.52 25.26 10.33
N LEU A 72 1.78 24.17 9.61
CA LEU A 72 0.76 23.30 9.05
C LEU A 72 0.46 22.16 10.02
N HIS A 73 -0.76 22.06 10.53
CA HIS A 73 -1.21 20.93 11.33
C HIS A 73 -1.86 19.88 10.45
N ALA A 74 -1.23 18.71 10.41
CA ALA A 74 -1.74 17.52 9.76
C ALA A 74 -2.84 16.87 10.61
N PHE A 75 -3.87 16.34 9.95
CA PHE A 75 -4.91 15.58 10.63
C PHE A 75 -4.42 14.17 10.96
N PHE A 76 -4.82 13.67 12.13
CA PHE A 76 -4.65 12.28 12.53
C PHE A 76 -6.03 11.70 12.81
N THR A 77 -6.53 10.94 11.85
CA THR A 77 -7.85 10.32 11.88
C THR A 77 -7.80 8.98 12.59
N ARG A 78 -8.97 8.48 13.03
CA ARG A 78 -9.10 7.15 13.63
C ARG A 78 -8.70 6.06 12.63
N GLU A 79 -9.03 6.26 11.35
CA GLU A 79 -8.61 5.40 10.25
C GLU A 79 -7.09 5.22 10.19
N MET A 80 -6.35 6.32 10.34
CA MET A 80 -4.89 6.30 10.35
C MET A 80 -4.37 5.56 11.60
N GLU A 81 -4.97 5.81 12.76
CA GLU A 81 -4.65 5.12 14.01
C GLU A 81 -4.86 3.60 13.89
N ASP A 82 -6.00 3.18 13.34
CA ASP A 82 -6.36 1.77 13.15
C ASP A 82 -5.36 1.05 12.21
N GLU A 83 -4.97 1.68 11.09
CA GLU A 83 -3.99 1.09 10.16
C GLU A 83 -2.57 1.07 10.75
N CYS A 84 -2.17 2.09 11.52
CA CYS A 84 -0.92 2.07 12.26
C CYS A 84 -0.91 0.98 13.33
N ALA A 85 -1.97 0.84 14.12
CA ALA A 85 -2.11 -0.17 15.16
C ALA A 85 -2.09 -1.59 14.58
N ARG A 86 -2.79 -1.80 13.46
CA ARG A 86 -2.80 -3.11 12.76
C ARG A 86 -1.40 -3.57 12.37
N GLY A 87 -0.54 -2.66 11.92
CA GLY A 87 0.83 -2.97 11.52
C GLY A 87 1.87 -2.87 12.64
N GLY A 88 1.48 -2.46 13.85
CA GLY A 88 2.44 -2.14 14.93
C GLY A 88 3.38 -0.99 14.56
N LEU A 89 2.88 0.00 13.82
CA LEU A 89 3.66 1.08 13.22
C LEU A 89 3.62 2.34 14.09
N LEU A 90 4.72 3.08 14.11
CA LEU A 90 4.72 4.43 14.65
C LEU A 90 4.21 5.42 13.57
N PRO A 91 3.15 6.21 13.83
CA PRO A 91 2.62 7.14 12.83
C PRO A 91 3.66 8.12 12.29
N GLY A 92 4.60 8.56 13.15
CA GLY A 92 5.70 9.44 12.74
C GLY A 92 6.64 8.78 11.71
N GLU A 93 6.93 7.48 11.82
CA GLU A 93 7.76 6.76 10.85
C GLU A 93 7.06 6.63 9.50
N VAL A 94 5.74 6.41 9.51
CA VAL A 94 4.92 6.38 8.30
C VAL A 94 4.99 7.74 7.59
N LEU A 95 4.81 8.83 8.34
CA LEU A 95 4.87 10.19 7.78
C LEU A 95 6.26 10.50 7.21
N VAL A 96 7.32 10.09 7.90
CA VAL A 96 8.69 10.26 7.40
C VAL A 96 8.88 9.50 6.09
N ALA A 97 8.54 8.21 6.04
CA ALA A 97 8.70 7.40 4.85
C ALA A 97 7.92 8.00 3.67
N LEU A 98 6.68 8.45 3.91
CA LEU A 98 5.86 9.12 2.93
C LEU A 98 6.52 10.39 2.40
N LEU A 99 6.90 11.32 3.30
CA LEU A 99 7.50 12.61 2.92
C LEU A 99 8.84 12.42 2.21
N SER A 100 9.66 11.48 2.65
CA SER A 100 10.92 11.13 1.98
C SER A 100 10.69 10.62 0.57
N SER A 101 9.65 9.80 0.34
CA SER A 101 9.33 9.24 -0.98
C SER A 101 8.81 10.25 -2.02
N MET A 102 8.45 11.45 -1.56
CA MET A 102 7.96 12.54 -2.43
C MET A 102 9.13 13.30 -3.09
N TYR A 103 10.33 13.20 -2.55
CA TYR A 103 11.52 13.78 -3.20
C TYR A 103 11.90 12.96 -4.45
N PRO A 104 12.49 13.59 -5.50
CA PRO A 104 12.79 12.90 -6.76
C PRO A 104 13.68 11.66 -6.65
N LEU A 105 14.58 11.62 -5.67
CA LEU A 105 15.44 10.47 -5.36
C LEU A 105 15.08 9.82 -4.02
N GLY A 106 13.85 10.08 -3.56
CA GLY A 106 13.31 9.53 -2.32
C GLY A 106 13.18 8.01 -2.40
N PRO A 107 13.42 7.29 -1.29
CA PRO A 107 13.18 5.85 -1.25
C PRO A 107 11.69 5.54 -1.44
N GLN A 108 11.39 4.35 -1.95
CA GLN A 108 10.02 3.85 -1.97
C GLN A 108 9.49 3.69 -0.54
N VAL A 109 8.19 3.95 -0.34
CA VAL A 109 7.55 3.69 0.96
C VAL A 109 7.54 2.18 1.21
N PRO A 110 8.07 1.70 2.35
CA PRO A 110 8.03 0.30 2.73
C PRO A 110 6.61 -0.26 2.70
N SER A 111 6.45 -1.53 2.29
CA SER A 111 5.13 -2.10 2.06
C SER A 111 4.23 -2.09 3.29
N GLN A 112 4.80 -2.31 4.48
CA GLN A 112 4.06 -2.25 5.73
C GLN A 112 3.45 -0.87 6.00
N PHE A 113 4.03 0.20 5.45
CA PHE A 113 3.55 1.57 5.65
C PHE A 113 2.53 2.02 4.60
N LEU A 114 2.35 1.28 3.49
CA LEU A 114 1.56 1.71 2.34
C LEU A 114 0.10 2.00 2.71
N ARG A 115 -0.56 1.13 3.49
CA ARG A 115 -1.96 1.32 3.86
C ARG A 115 -2.15 2.60 4.69
N ALA A 116 -1.37 2.75 5.76
CA ALA A 116 -1.41 3.97 6.58
C ALA A 116 -1.05 5.23 5.76
N ALA A 117 -0.02 5.16 4.91
CA ALA A 117 0.34 6.28 4.03
C ALA A 117 -0.78 6.65 3.03
N ILE A 118 -1.54 5.67 2.53
CA ILE A 118 -2.70 5.90 1.67
C ILE A 118 -3.81 6.62 2.44
N VAL A 119 -4.09 6.23 3.69
CA VAL A 119 -5.06 6.92 4.54
C VAL A 119 -4.65 8.38 4.73
N PHE A 120 -3.39 8.63 5.09
CA PHE A 120 -2.88 9.99 5.22
C PHE A 120 -3.05 10.80 3.93
N CYS A 121 -2.69 10.22 2.77
CA CYS A 121 -2.85 10.88 1.47
C CYS A 121 -4.32 11.14 1.14
N HIS A 122 -5.22 10.24 1.53
CA HIS A 122 -6.66 10.41 1.34
C HIS A 122 -7.19 11.59 2.15
N ASP A 123 -6.84 11.66 3.44
CA ASP A 123 -7.31 12.70 4.36
C ASP A 123 -6.82 14.10 3.96
N HIS A 124 -5.65 14.17 3.32
CA HIS A 124 -5.05 15.43 2.85
C HIS A 124 -5.32 15.72 1.36
N GLU A 125 -6.16 14.93 0.68
CA GLU A 125 -6.49 15.06 -0.75
C GLU A 125 -5.26 15.02 -1.68
N TRP A 126 -4.21 14.29 -1.31
CA TRP A 126 -2.99 14.12 -2.11
C TRP A 126 -3.19 13.04 -3.19
N ILE A 127 -4.07 13.32 -4.16
CA ILE A 127 -4.57 12.35 -5.15
C ILE A 127 -3.43 11.67 -5.92
N HIS A 128 -2.45 12.45 -6.41
CA HIS A 128 -1.34 11.88 -7.18
C HIS A 128 -0.48 10.93 -6.34
N MET A 129 -0.19 11.30 -5.08
CA MET A 129 0.59 10.46 -4.19
C MET A 129 -0.20 9.21 -3.79
N LYS A 130 -1.50 9.37 -3.49
CA LYS A 130 -2.41 8.24 -3.20
C LYS A 130 -2.39 7.20 -4.32
N ASN A 131 -2.53 7.64 -5.58
CA ASN A 131 -2.49 6.76 -6.74
C ASN A 131 -1.12 6.09 -6.92
N LYS A 132 -0.02 6.79 -6.65
CA LYS A 132 1.34 6.22 -6.68
C LYS A 132 1.50 5.11 -5.63
N LEU A 133 1.04 5.33 -4.40
CA LEU A 133 1.08 4.34 -3.33
C LEU A 133 0.18 3.12 -3.62
N GLU A 134 -0.99 3.36 -4.20
CA GLU A 134 -1.92 2.32 -4.65
C GLU A 134 -1.25 1.37 -5.66
N GLN A 135 -0.49 1.90 -6.62
CA GLN A 135 0.26 1.08 -7.59
C GLN A 135 1.35 0.23 -6.94
N TRP A 136 2.00 0.75 -5.89
CA TRP A 136 2.98 -0.01 -5.12
C TRP A 136 2.32 -1.12 -4.30
N LEU A 137 1.16 -0.84 -3.70
CA LEU A 137 0.40 -1.84 -2.93
C LEU A 137 -0.07 -2.99 -3.83
N LEU A 138 -0.44 -2.68 -5.09
CA LEU A 138 -0.86 -3.67 -6.07
C LEU A 138 0.23 -4.67 -6.51
N GLN A 139 1.50 -4.34 -6.31
CA GLN A 139 2.62 -5.26 -6.56
C GLN A 139 2.62 -6.46 -5.60
N GLN A 140 1.85 -6.39 -4.52
CA GLN A 140 1.68 -7.47 -3.55
C GLN A 140 0.29 -8.10 -3.77
N PRO A 141 0.19 -9.15 -4.61
CA PRO A 141 -1.08 -9.85 -4.76
C PRO A 141 -1.47 -10.55 -3.44
N PRO A 142 -2.77 -10.65 -3.14
CA PRO A 142 -3.22 -11.34 -1.94
C PRO A 142 -2.96 -12.85 -2.08
N ASP A 143 -2.39 -13.43 -1.02
CA ASP A 143 -2.04 -14.84 -0.92
C ASP A 143 -3.09 -15.68 -0.16
N SER A 144 -4.05 -15.00 0.47
CA SER A 144 -5.07 -15.57 1.34
C SER A 144 -6.42 -14.90 1.11
N TYR A 145 -7.49 -15.60 1.52
CA TYR A 145 -8.86 -15.07 1.48
C TYR A 145 -8.97 -13.80 2.34
N GLU A 146 -8.39 -13.81 3.53
CA GLU A 146 -8.38 -12.68 4.46
C GLU A 146 -7.70 -11.46 3.84
N ALA A 147 -6.53 -11.65 3.21
CA ALA A 147 -5.82 -10.56 2.53
C ALA A 147 -6.64 -10.00 1.36
N TYR A 148 -7.28 -10.86 0.56
CA TYR A 148 -8.12 -10.45 -0.58
C TYR A 148 -9.36 -9.66 -0.12
N ARG A 149 -10.06 -10.16 0.90
CA ARG A 149 -11.21 -9.47 1.52
C ARG A 149 -10.78 -8.10 2.04
N ASP A 150 -9.74 -8.05 2.86
CA ASP A 150 -9.28 -6.81 3.49
C ASP A 150 -8.83 -5.79 2.44
N GLN A 151 -8.25 -6.25 1.33
CA GLN A 151 -7.89 -5.43 0.17
C GLN A 151 -9.11 -4.80 -0.51
N ILE A 152 -10.19 -5.55 -0.72
CA ILE A 152 -11.42 -5.00 -1.33
C ILE A 152 -12.08 -3.98 -0.41
N ILE A 153 -12.26 -4.32 0.87
CA ILE A 153 -12.88 -3.41 1.85
C ILE A 153 -12.07 -2.12 1.97
N PHE A 154 -10.75 -2.23 2.05
CA PHE A 154 -9.86 -1.07 2.10
C PHE A 154 -9.96 -0.22 0.83
N ALA A 155 -9.95 -0.85 -0.34
CA ALA A 155 -10.02 -0.16 -1.62
C ALA A 155 -11.35 0.58 -1.79
N GLU A 156 -12.47 0.00 -1.35
CA GLU A 156 -13.77 0.66 -1.38
C GLU A 156 -13.83 1.84 -0.40
N ARG A 157 -13.40 1.64 0.85
CA ARG A 157 -13.42 2.68 1.89
C ARG A 157 -12.64 3.93 1.49
N PHE A 158 -11.45 3.77 0.89
CA PHE A 158 -10.58 4.88 0.50
C PHE A 158 -10.65 5.26 -0.98
N ARG A 159 -11.65 4.72 -1.71
CA ARG A 159 -11.92 4.97 -3.13
C ARG A 159 -10.67 4.78 -4.00
N LEU A 160 -10.07 3.61 -3.89
CA LEU A 160 -8.90 3.14 -4.63
C LEU A 160 -9.38 2.37 -5.88
N LEU A 161 -9.72 3.12 -6.93
CA LEU A 161 -10.38 2.56 -8.11
C LEU A 161 -9.48 1.59 -8.90
N ASN A 162 -8.17 1.83 -8.94
CA ASN A 162 -7.25 0.91 -9.62
C ASN A 162 -7.18 -0.41 -8.86
N MET A 163 -7.15 -0.33 -7.53
CA MET A 163 -7.09 -1.48 -6.64
C MET A 163 -8.38 -2.30 -6.70
N LEU A 164 -9.55 -1.65 -6.71
CA LEU A 164 -10.83 -2.32 -6.94
C LEU A 164 -10.86 -3.01 -8.31
N SER A 165 -10.51 -2.30 -9.38
CA SER A 165 -10.51 -2.84 -10.74
C SER A 165 -9.61 -4.08 -10.86
N VAL A 166 -8.38 -4.01 -10.35
CA VAL A 166 -7.45 -5.15 -10.39
C VAL A 166 -7.93 -6.30 -9.50
N SER A 167 -8.50 -6.02 -8.32
CA SER A 167 -9.00 -7.07 -7.43
C SER A 167 -10.20 -7.79 -8.04
N VAL A 168 -11.13 -7.05 -8.64
CA VAL A 168 -12.28 -7.56 -9.39
C VAL A 168 -11.83 -8.42 -10.59
N GLN A 169 -10.80 -8.00 -11.33
CA GLN A 169 -10.19 -8.82 -12.40
C GLN A 169 -9.56 -10.11 -11.84
N ARG A 170 -8.89 -10.05 -10.69
CA ARG A 170 -8.33 -11.23 -10.02
C ARG A 170 -9.41 -12.22 -9.55
N ALA A 171 -10.64 -11.75 -9.29
CA ALA A 171 -11.79 -12.60 -8.97
C ALA A 171 -12.13 -13.59 -10.10
N GLU A 172 -11.87 -13.22 -11.35
CA GLU A 172 -11.99 -14.15 -12.47
C GLU A 172 -10.88 -15.20 -12.40
N GLY A 173 -9.63 -14.77 -12.24
CA GLY A 173 -8.46 -15.64 -12.32
C GLY A 173 -7.96 -16.16 -10.97
N SER A 174 -6.81 -15.62 -10.54
CA SER A 174 -6.00 -16.16 -9.44
C SER A 174 -6.68 -16.17 -8.07
N CYS A 175 -7.69 -15.32 -7.87
CA CYS A 175 -8.39 -15.16 -6.59
C CYS A 175 -9.84 -15.66 -6.66
N ASN A 176 -10.21 -16.48 -7.65
CA ASN A 176 -11.58 -16.97 -7.83
C ASN A 176 -12.13 -17.67 -6.57
N CYS A 177 -11.34 -18.54 -5.95
CA CYS A 177 -11.73 -19.22 -4.71
C CYS A 177 -11.92 -18.25 -3.53
N PHE A 178 -11.13 -17.18 -3.47
CA PHE A 178 -11.26 -16.14 -2.44
C PHE A 178 -12.50 -15.27 -2.69
N ALA A 179 -12.80 -14.96 -3.94
CA ALA A 179 -13.97 -14.19 -4.33
C ALA A 179 -15.28 -14.95 -4.08
N ASP A 180 -15.33 -16.26 -4.36
CA ASP A 180 -16.52 -17.07 -4.03
C ASP A 180 -16.70 -17.24 -2.52
N GLN A 181 -15.61 -17.30 -1.74
CA GLN A 181 -15.68 -17.25 -0.27
C GLN A 181 -16.20 -15.89 0.22
N LEU A 182 -15.70 -14.79 -0.36
CA LEU A 182 -16.15 -13.44 -0.01
C LEU A 182 -17.66 -13.30 -0.24
N ARG A 183 -18.16 -13.72 -1.40
CA ARG A 183 -19.59 -13.67 -1.75
C ARG A 183 -20.51 -14.36 -0.71
N LYS A 184 -20.01 -15.37 0.00
CA LYS A 184 -20.75 -16.12 1.03
C LYS A 184 -20.62 -15.52 2.43
N SER A 185 -19.74 -14.54 2.62
CA SER A 185 -19.48 -13.91 3.91
C SER A 185 -20.36 -12.68 4.12
N ASP A 186 -20.64 -12.36 5.38
CA ASP A 186 -21.42 -11.17 5.77
C ASP A 186 -20.74 -9.87 5.32
N ASP A 187 -19.41 -9.85 5.26
CA ASP A 187 -18.62 -8.69 4.83
C ASP A 187 -18.94 -8.27 3.39
N PHE A 188 -19.37 -9.19 2.53
CA PHE A 188 -19.75 -8.86 1.15
C PHE A 188 -20.99 -7.97 1.09
N HIS A 189 -21.94 -8.16 2.02
CA HIS A 189 -23.14 -7.33 2.12
C HIS A 189 -22.84 -5.91 2.64
N SER A 190 -21.67 -5.71 3.26
CA SER A 190 -21.21 -4.38 3.68
C SER A 190 -20.63 -3.55 2.52
N LEU A 191 -20.30 -4.19 1.39
CA LEU A 191 -19.79 -3.51 0.20
C LEU A 191 -20.90 -2.73 -0.51
N SER A 192 -20.54 -1.75 -1.35
CA SER A 192 -21.54 -1.06 -2.16
C SER A 192 -22.10 -1.96 -3.26
N SER A 193 -23.37 -1.75 -3.64
CA SER A 193 -24.02 -2.51 -4.72
C SER A 193 -23.18 -2.56 -6.00
N PRO A 194 -22.60 -1.45 -6.51
CA PRO A 194 -21.75 -1.50 -7.70
C PRO A 194 -20.55 -2.45 -7.55
N THR A 195 -19.90 -2.47 -6.38
CA THR A 195 -18.77 -3.37 -6.13
C THR A 195 -19.23 -4.83 -6.07
N GLN A 196 -20.37 -5.09 -5.43
CA GLN A 196 -20.97 -6.43 -5.37
C GLN A 196 -21.30 -6.95 -6.77
N ASP A 197 -21.96 -6.12 -7.59
CA ASP A 197 -22.35 -6.45 -8.96
C ASP A 197 -21.12 -6.78 -9.82
N LEU A 198 -20.06 -5.96 -9.71
CA LEU A 198 -18.81 -6.20 -10.42
C LEU A 198 -18.16 -7.53 -10.02
N ILE A 199 -18.14 -7.89 -8.74
CA ILE A 199 -17.56 -9.16 -8.28
C ILE A 199 -18.39 -10.35 -8.78
N VAL A 200 -19.72 -10.26 -8.70
CA VAL A 200 -20.63 -11.33 -9.14
C VAL A 200 -20.56 -11.52 -10.65
N ASP A 201 -20.54 -10.44 -11.43
CA ASP A 201 -20.37 -10.48 -12.88
C ASP A 201 -19.10 -11.25 -13.27
N ARG A 202 -17.98 -10.93 -12.60
CA ARG A 202 -16.69 -11.59 -12.82
C ARG A 202 -16.66 -13.06 -12.39
N LEU A 203 -17.33 -13.41 -11.29
CA LEU A 203 -17.47 -14.81 -10.90
C LEU A 203 -18.30 -15.62 -11.91
N CYS A 204 -19.28 -14.99 -12.57
CA CYS A 204 -20.14 -15.63 -13.56
C CYS A 204 -19.55 -15.64 -14.99
N SER A 205 -18.53 -14.82 -15.26
CA SER A 205 -18.04 -14.57 -16.61
C SER A 205 -17.37 -15.79 -17.27
N GLY A 206 -17.00 -16.82 -16.49
CA GLY A 206 -16.55 -18.11 -17.02
C GLY A 206 -15.22 -18.09 -17.80
N TRP A 207 -14.52 -16.94 -17.83
CA TRP A 207 -13.18 -16.80 -18.42
C TRP A 207 -12.07 -17.28 -17.48
N GLY A 208 -12.39 -17.36 -16.19
CA GLY A 208 -11.55 -17.77 -15.07
C GLY A 208 -11.42 -19.27 -14.84
N LEU A 209 -11.51 -20.09 -15.90
CA LEU A 209 -11.46 -21.54 -15.72
C LEU A 209 -10.04 -21.94 -15.30
N GLU A 210 -9.93 -22.77 -14.26
CA GLU A 210 -8.69 -23.52 -14.01
C GLU A 210 -8.22 -24.16 -15.33
N PRO A 211 -6.90 -24.35 -15.56
CA PRO A 211 -6.38 -24.98 -16.78
C PRO A 211 -7.06 -26.32 -17.16
N LYS A 212 -7.67 -27.00 -16.19
CA LYS A 212 -8.42 -28.25 -16.37
C LYS A 212 -9.85 -28.08 -16.90
N PHE A 213 -10.43 -26.89 -16.80
CA PHE A 213 -11.80 -26.58 -17.19
C PHE A 213 -11.93 -25.57 -18.31
N VAL A 214 -10.82 -24.97 -18.78
CA VAL A 214 -10.84 -24.06 -19.93
C VAL A 214 -11.58 -24.75 -21.07
N ASN A 215 -12.59 -24.06 -21.56
CA ASN A 215 -13.52 -24.55 -22.56
C ASN A 215 -12.72 -25.21 -23.69
N LYS A 216 -13.00 -26.49 -24.02
CA LYS A 216 -12.33 -27.25 -25.10
C LYS A 216 -12.40 -26.55 -26.48
N LEU A 217 -13.17 -25.46 -26.57
CA LEU A 217 -13.25 -24.55 -27.71
C LEU A 217 -12.04 -23.60 -27.85
N ALA A 218 -11.36 -23.24 -26.76
CA ALA A 218 -10.10 -22.47 -26.80
C ALA A 218 -8.88 -23.36 -27.09
N THR A 219 -8.99 -24.68 -26.86
CA THR A 219 -8.04 -25.71 -27.31
C THR A 219 -8.46 -26.32 -28.64
N ARG A 220 -8.99 -25.53 -29.58
CA ARG A 220 -8.82 -25.91 -30.98
C ARG A 220 -7.32 -25.80 -31.23
N TYR A 221 -6.65 -26.92 -31.39
CA TYR A 221 -5.41 -26.93 -32.18
C TYR A 221 -5.70 -26.08 -33.42
N PRO A 222 -4.84 -25.12 -33.79
CA PRO A 222 -5.00 -24.50 -35.10
C PRO A 222 -5.17 -25.65 -36.08
N THR A 223 -6.22 -25.65 -36.89
CA THR A 223 -6.33 -26.61 -37.98
C THR A 223 -5.12 -26.33 -38.86
N ILE A 224 -4.02 -27.03 -38.58
CA ILE A 224 -2.82 -26.99 -39.39
C ILE A 224 -3.29 -27.66 -40.67
N VAL A 225 -3.67 -26.85 -41.65
CA VAL A 225 -3.55 -27.25 -43.03
C VAL A 225 -2.05 -27.47 -43.23
N MET A 226 -1.61 -28.71 -43.00
CA MET A 226 -0.25 -29.13 -43.29
C MET A 226 -0.02 -28.87 -44.78
N PRO A 227 1.16 -28.33 -45.10
CA PRO A 227 2.13 -29.26 -45.66
C PRO A 227 3.40 -29.30 -44.83
N PHE A 228 3.79 -30.54 -44.53
CA PHE A 228 5.17 -31.02 -44.37
C PHE A 228 6.27 -29.95 -44.41
N ILE A 229 6.84 -29.60 -43.25
CA ILE A 229 8.30 -29.51 -43.05
C ILE A 229 8.61 -29.88 -41.59
N THR A 230 9.31 -31.00 -41.40
CA THR A 230 9.99 -31.38 -40.17
C THR A 230 11.06 -30.35 -39.78
N TYR A 231 10.96 -29.73 -38.60
CA TYR A 231 12.12 -29.10 -37.96
C TYR A 231 12.09 -29.18 -36.42
N GLN A 232 12.93 -30.09 -35.92
CA GLN A 232 13.74 -30.05 -34.70
C GLN A 232 13.20 -29.34 -33.44
N LYS A 233 12.73 -30.20 -32.53
CA LYS A 233 12.75 -30.12 -31.06
C LYS A 233 14.08 -29.54 -30.51
N LYS A 234 14.08 -28.37 -29.87
CA LYS A 234 15.09 -27.95 -28.85
C LYS A 234 14.74 -26.60 -28.18
N ARG A 235 14.58 -26.64 -26.84
CA ARG A 235 14.86 -25.61 -25.80
C ARG A 235 14.18 -24.22 -25.98
N LEU A 236 13.51 -23.63 -24.99
CA LEU A 236 14.00 -23.31 -23.65
C LEU A 236 12.85 -23.33 -22.62
N CYS A 237 13.09 -24.09 -21.55
CA CYS A 237 12.55 -23.88 -20.21
C CYS A 237 13.75 -23.44 -19.34
N LEU A 238 13.51 -22.72 -18.24
CA LEU A 238 14.44 -21.91 -17.42
C LEU A 238 14.76 -20.55 -18.07
N ILE A 239 14.57 -19.41 -17.38
CA ILE A 239 15.17 -19.07 -16.10
C ILE A 239 14.18 -18.35 -15.16
N MET A 240 13.91 -18.96 -14.01
CA MET A 240 13.71 -18.31 -12.71
C MET A 240 14.60 -19.04 -11.71
N ARG A 241 15.12 -18.29 -10.72
CA ARG A 241 16.13 -18.60 -9.68
C ARG A 241 17.54 -18.10 -10.04
N ILE A 242 17.83 -16.85 -9.70
CA ILE A 242 18.51 -16.46 -8.44
C ILE A 242 17.83 -15.19 -7.95
#